data_AF-A0A939Z3W9-F1
#
_entry.id   AF-A0A939Z3W9-F1
#
_cell.length_a   1.000
_cell.length_b   1.000
_cell.length_c   1.000
_cell.angle_alpha   90.00
_cell.angle_beta   90.00
_cell.angle_gamma   90.00
#
_symmetry.space_group_name_H-M   'P 1'
#
loop_
_entity.id
_entity.type
_entity.pdbx_description
1 polymer ?
#
loop_
_entity_poly.entity_id
_entity_poly.type
_entity_poly.pdbx_seq_one_letter_code
_entity_poly.pdbx_strand_id
1 'polypeptide(L)'
;MAVVGTLCDKWDAKRPREENMDSETLVCLCRLAPDLMEDMRQRAAVMERISALQPVGRRALSQRLRLPEREIRAICDRLKDDGFLAVAASGMTLSEKGASALPGARELVHSLSGLAALEHTLTRTLNVGRVCVVPGDADKTPEVLFEAGRVAARHLTALLRDGMTLTVSGGTSVAAVAQAMPRGVHKLN
;
A
#
# COMPACT_ATOMS: atom_id res chain seq x y z
N MET A 1 35.07 15.70 -10.51
CA MET A 1 33.83 16.26 -11.07
C MET A 1 32.97 15.10 -11.55
N ALA A 2 31.97 14.69 -10.77
CA ALA A 2 31.04 13.63 -11.18
C ALA A 2 29.95 14.27 -12.06
N VAL A 3 29.86 13.82 -13.30
CA VAL A 3 28.85 14.26 -14.27
C VAL A 3 27.50 13.66 -13.86
N VAL A 4 26.66 14.48 -13.24
CA VAL A 4 25.23 14.21 -13.08
C VAL A 4 24.55 14.79 -14.31
N GLY A 5 23.97 13.93 -15.14
CA GLY A 5 23.08 14.37 -16.21
C GLY A 5 23.44 13.74 -17.55
N THR A 6 22.72 12.66 -17.88
CA THR A 6 22.25 12.29 -19.24
C THR A 6 21.56 10.92 -19.28
N LEU A 7 21.30 10.27 -18.14
CA LEU A 7 20.66 8.94 -18.13
C LEU A 7 19.12 8.96 -18.07
N CYS A 8 18.48 10.13 -17.95
CA CYS A 8 17.03 10.22 -17.69
C CYS A 8 16.17 9.92 -18.93
N ASP A 9 16.54 10.43 -20.11
CA ASP A 9 15.60 10.49 -21.25
C ASP A 9 15.26 9.14 -21.88
N LYS A 10 16.18 8.16 -21.81
CA LYS A 10 15.97 6.83 -22.42
C LYS A 10 15.20 5.86 -21.52
N TRP A 11 15.09 6.17 -20.23
CA TRP A 11 14.48 5.28 -19.23
C TRP A 11 12.94 5.37 -19.25
N ASP A 12 12.39 6.57 -19.47
CA ASP A 12 10.94 6.81 -19.45
C ASP A 12 10.17 6.21 -20.63
N ALA A 13 10.84 5.93 -21.76
CA ALA A 13 10.18 5.45 -22.98
C ALA A 13 9.68 3.99 -22.93
N LYS A 14 10.10 3.20 -21.94
CA LYS A 14 9.75 1.75 -21.83
C LYS A 14 8.88 1.43 -20.60
N ARG A 15 8.20 2.43 -20.05
CA ARG A 15 7.39 2.27 -18.85
C ARG A 15 6.12 1.47 -19.17
N PRO A 16 5.87 0.31 -18.52
CA PRO A 16 4.57 -0.33 -18.62
C PRO A 16 3.53 0.64 -18.06
N ARG A 17 2.48 0.90 -18.82
CA ARG A 17 1.29 1.59 -18.30
C ARG A 17 0.61 0.59 -17.37
N GLU A 18 0.82 0.72 -16.06
CA GLU A 18 -0.11 0.17 -15.09
C GLU A 18 -1.45 0.84 -15.40
N GLU A 19 -2.47 0.07 -15.80
CA GLU A 19 -3.86 0.52 -15.90
C GLU A 19 -4.37 0.81 -14.49
N ASN A 20 -3.84 1.89 -13.90
CA ASN A 20 -4.30 2.42 -12.64
C ASN A 20 -5.62 3.16 -12.89
N MET A 21 -6.55 3.03 -11.96
CA MET A 21 -7.78 3.84 -11.95
C MET A 21 -7.43 5.33 -12.11
N ASP A 22 -8.07 5.99 -13.09
CA ASP A 22 -7.76 7.38 -13.46
C ASP A 22 -7.78 8.30 -12.22
N SER A 23 -6.63 8.90 -11.91
CA SER A 23 -6.45 9.77 -10.73
C SER A 23 -7.47 10.91 -10.67
N GLU A 24 -7.89 11.43 -11.83
CA GLU A 24 -8.93 12.47 -11.92
C GLU A 24 -10.30 11.96 -11.49
N THR A 25 -10.66 10.73 -11.84
CA THR A 25 -11.92 10.09 -11.45
C THR A 25 -11.99 9.87 -9.94
N LEU A 26 -10.89 9.39 -9.34
CA LEU A 26 -10.79 9.24 -7.89
C LEU A 26 -10.94 10.57 -7.15
N VAL A 27 -10.26 11.62 -7.61
CA VAL A 27 -10.38 12.97 -7.03
C VAL A 27 -11.81 13.50 -7.14
N CYS A 28 -12.49 13.22 -8.24
CA CYS A 28 -13.90 13.58 -8.43
C CYS A 28 -14.81 12.83 -7.45
N LEU A 29 -14.64 11.52 -7.29
CA LEU A 29 -15.40 10.70 -6.33
C LEU A 29 -15.22 11.18 -4.88
N CYS A 30 -13.99 11.53 -4.48
CA CYS A 30 -13.71 12.11 -3.17
C CYS A 30 -14.44 13.44 -2.92
N ARG A 31 -14.68 14.24 -3.97
CA ARG A 31 -15.41 15.51 -3.86
C ARG A 31 -16.92 15.30 -3.82
N LEU A 32 -17.43 14.33 -4.56
CA LEU A 32 -18.87 14.06 -4.68
C LEU A 32 -19.43 13.33 -3.47
N ALA A 33 -18.68 12.40 -2.87
CA ALA A 33 -19.18 11.55 -1.80
C ALA A 33 -18.12 11.27 -0.72
N PRO A 34 -17.61 12.30 -0.02
CA PRO A 34 -16.54 12.15 0.97
C PRO A 34 -16.86 11.13 2.08
N ASP A 35 -18.11 11.10 2.56
CA ASP A 35 -18.55 10.17 3.61
C ASP A 35 -18.47 8.71 3.17
N LEU A 36 -18.81 8.43 1.90
CA LEU A 36 -18.76 7.07 1.35
C LEU A 36 -17.30 6.60 1.18
N MET A 37 -16.39 7.52 0.84
CA MET A 37 -14.97 7.22 0.72
C MET A 37 -14.36 6.87 2.09
N GLU A 38 -14.76 7.59 3.14
CA GLU A 38 -14.33 7.28 4.50
C GLU A 38 -14.88 5.93 4.97
N ASP A 39 -16.15 5.64 4.68
CA ASP A 39 -16.77 4.33 4.93
C ASP A 39 -16.01 3.18 4.24
N MET A 40 -15.61 3.37 2.97
CA MET A 40 -14.79 2.40 2.24
C MET A 40 -13.43 2.20 2.91
N ARG A 41 -12.78 3.28 3.32
CA ARG A 41 -11.48 3.25 4.01
C ARG A 41 -11.55 2.44 5.30
N GLN A 42 -12.57 2.67 6.10
CA GLN A 42 -12.77 1.94 7.36
C GLN A 42 -13.02 0.44 7.11
N ARG A 43 -13.88 0.10 6.13
CA ARG A 43 -14.17 -1.30 5.77
C ARG A 43 -12.93 -2.04 5.29
N ALA A 44 -12.15 -1.41 4.41
CA ALA A 44 -10.90 -1.96 3.91
C ALA A 44 -9.88 -2.19 5.03
N ALA A 45 -9.73 -1.24 5.96
CA ALA A 45 -8.85 -1.39 7.13
C ALA A 45 -9.27 -2.57 8.03
N VAL A 46 -10.58 -2.77 8.23
CA VAL A 46 -11.10 -3.94 8.97
C VAL A 46 -10.81 -5.24 8.23
N MET A 47 -11.08 -5.31 6.91
CA MET A 47 -10.79 -6.50 6.10
C MET A 47 -9.31 -6.86 6.11
N GLU A 48 -8.43 -5.87 5.98
CA GLU A 48 -6.98 -6.05 6.06
C GLU A 48 -6.56 -6.61 7.41
N ARG A 49 -7.14 -6.09 8.50
CA ARG A 49 -6.80 -6.55 9.84
C ARG A 49 -7.29 -7.95 10.12
N ILE A 50 -8.46 -8.31 9.60
CA ILE A 50 -8.97 -9.69 9.66
C ILE A 50 -8.05 -10.61 8.85
N SER A 51 -7.68 -10.25 7.61
CA SER A 51 -6.77 -11.05 6.79
C SER A 51 -5.46 -11.40 7.49
N ALA A 52 -4.91 -10.47 8.28
CA ALA A 52 -3.63 -10.65 8.96
C ALA A 52 -3.71 -11.47 10.25
N LEU A 53 -4.88 -11.52 10.90
CA LEU A 53 -5.04 -12.06 12.27
C LEU A 53 -6.12 -13.14 12.36
N GLN A 54 -6.74 -13.53 11.26
CA GLN A 54 -7.85 -14.48 11.24
C GLN A 54 -7.43 -15.87 11.76
N PRO A 55 -8.32 -16.57 12.50
CA PRO A 55 -9.64 -16.11 12.95
C PRO A 55 -9.53 -15.09 14.10
N VAL A 56 -10.28 -13.98 14.02
CA VAL A 56 -10.18 -12.86 14.99
C VAL A 56 -11.54 -12.44 15.56
N GLY A 57 -11.57 -12.12 16.86
CA GLY A 57 -12.76 -11.60 17.54
C GLY A 57 -12.90 -10.08 17.43
N ARG A 58 -14.14 -9.59 17.59
CA ARG A 58 -14.48 -8.14 17.51
C ARG A 58 -13.71 -7.27 18.51
N ARG A 59 -13.51 -7.77 19.74
CA ARG A 59 -12.73 -7.09 20.78
C ARG A 59 -11.27 -6.89 20.38
N ALA A 60 -10.64 -7.93 19.81
CA ALA A 60 -9.25 -7.84 19.34
C ALA A 60 -9.12 -6.86 18.17
N LEU A 61 -10.09 -6.83 17.25
CA LEU A 61 -10.13 -5.83 16.17
C LEU A 61 -10.28 -4.40 16.70
N SER A 62 -11.21 -4.17 17.63
CA SER A 62 -11.42 -2.86 18.28
C SER A 62 -10.14 -2.33 18.91
N GLN A 63 -9.42 -3.15 19.67
CA GLN A 63 -8.15 -2.77 20.28
C GLN A 63 -7.06 -2.47 19.24
N ARG A 64 -6.97 -3.26 18.17
CA ARG A 64 -5.94 -3.09 17.14
C ARG A 64 -6.21 -1.89 16.22
N LEU A 65 -7.47 -1.60 15.93
CA LEU A 65 -7.88 -0.49 15.04
C LEU A 65 -8.18 0.79 15.80
N ARG A 66 -8.19 0.75 17.15
CA ARG A 66 -8.54 1.87 18.04
C ARG A 66 -9.92 2.46 17.74
N LEU A 67 -10.84 1.62 17.29
CA LEU A 67 -12.24 1.96 17.03
C LEU A 67 -13.12 1.39 18.13
N PRO A 68 -14.21 2.07 18.52
CA PRO A 68 -15.14 1.56 19.52
C PRO A 68 -15.82 0.28 19.02
N GLU A 69 -16.09 -0.65 19.93
CA GLU A 69 -16.61 -1.98 19.57
C GLU A 69 -17.95 -1.92 18.83
N ARG A 70 -18.79 -0.91 19.12
CA ARG A 70 -20.06 -0.66 18.40
C ARG A 70 -19.85 -0.40 16.91
N GLU A 71 -18.76 0.27 16.55
CA GLU A 71 -18.45 0.66 15.17
C GLU A 71 -17.85 -0.53 14.42
N ILE A 72 -16.92 -1.25 15.05
CA ILE A 72 -16.43 -2.53 14.53
C ILE A 72 -17.58 -3.50 14.32
N ARG A 73 -18.54 -3.56 15.24
CA ARG A 73 -19.75 -4.39 15.08
C ARG A 73 -20.54 -3.99 13.84
N ALA A 74 -20.86 -2.70 13.68
CA ALA A 74 -21.61 -2.22 12.52
C ALA A 74 -20.88 -2.50 11.20
N ILE A 75 -19.56 -2.34 11.15
CA ILE A 75 -18.74 -2.61 9.96
C ILE A 75 -18.71 -4.12 9.66
N CYS A 76 -18.43 -4.96 10.67
CA CYS A 76 -18.37 -6.40 10.50
C CYS A 76 -19.72 -7.01 10.14
N ASP A 77 -20.82 -6.50 10.70
CA ASP A 77 -22.18 -6.95 10.38
C ASP A 77 -22.50 -6.62 8.90
N ARG A 78 -22.20 -5.39 8.42
CA ARG A 78 -22.35 -5.04 7.00
C ARG A 78 -21.48 -5.92 6.08
N LEU A 79 -20.20 -6.11 6.40
CA LEU A 79 -19.30 -6.93 5.60
C LEU A 79 -19.72 -8.42 5.57
N LYS A 80 -20.37 -8.90 6.63
CA LYS A 80 -20.97 -10.22 6.67
C LYS A 80 -22.20 -10.29 5.76
N ASP A 81 -23.09 -9.31 5.84
CA ASP A 81 -24.32 -9.25 5.03
C ASP A 81 -23.98 -9.14 3.53
N ASP A 82 -22.92 -8.41 3.18
CA ASP A 82 -22.39 -8.29 1.82
C ASP A 82 -21.60 -9.53 1.36
N GLY A 83 -21.39 -10.52 2.24
CA GLY A 83 -20.72 -11.78 1.96
C GLY A 83 -19.19 -11.73 1.91
N PHE A 84 -18.55 -10.67 2.42
CA PHE A 84 -17.09 -10.55 2.49
C PHE A 84 -16.48 -11.23 3.72
N LEU A 85 -17.27 -11.49 4.77
CA LEU A 85 -16.83 -12.15 6.00
C LEU A 85 -17.60 -13.43 6.29
N ALA A 86 -16.88 -14.43 6.80
CA ALA A 86 -17.45 -15.60 7.45
C ALA A 86 -17.27 -15.47 8.97
N VAL A 87 -18.34 -15.75 9.72
CA VAL A 87 -18.34 -15.65 11.19
C VAL A 87 -18.58 -17.04 11.78
N ALA A 88 -17.61 -17.52 12.57
CA ALA A 88 -17.68 -18.77 13.31
C ALA A 88 -17.52 -18.52 14.82
N ALA A 89 -17.78 -19.54 15.64
CA ALA A 89 -17.59 -19.46 17.09
C ALA A 89 -16.12 -19.15 17.48
N SER A 90 -15.15 -19.52 16.63
CA SER A 90 -13.72 -19.25 16.80
C SER A 90 -13.32 -17.81 16.43
N GLY A 91 -14.17 -17.06 15.73
CA GLY A 91 -13.87 -15.70 15.28
C GLY A 91 -14.35 -15.41 13.86
N MET A 92 -13.91 -14.27 13.33
CA MET A 92 -14.21 -13.81 11.98
C MET A 92 -13.03 -14.11 11.05
N THR A 93 -13.35 -14.59 9.85
CA THR A 93 -12.42 -14.87 8.75
C THR A 93 -12.93 -14.18 7.48
N LEU A 94 -12.04 -13.91 6.53
CA LEU A 94 -12.45 -13.48 5.20
C LEU A 94 -13.10 -14.65 4.45
N SER A 95 -14.19 -14.37 3.75
CA SER A 95 -14.72 -15.30 2.75
C SER A 95 -13.83 -15.30 1.51
N GLU A 96 -14.06 -16.23 0.58
CA GLU A 96 -13.35 -16.25 -0.70
C GLU A 96 -13.54 -14.95 -1.48
N LYS A 97 -14.77 -14.41 -1.50
CA LYS A 97 -15.10 -13.08 -2.05
C LYS A 97 -14.36 -11.94 -1.34
N GLY A 98 -14.24 -12.03 -0.01
CA GLY A 98 -13.46 -11.07 0.79
C GLY A 98 -11.98 -11.08 0.45
N ALA A 99 -11.40 -12.28 0.32
CA ALA A 99 -10.01 -12.47 -0.01
C ALA A 99 -9.67 -11.97 -1.42
N SER A 100 -10.55 -12.21 -2.41
CA SER A 100 -10.36 -11.73 -3.78
C SER A 100 -10.51 -10.21 -3.93
N ALA A 101 -11.36 -9.58 -3.11
CA ALA A 101 -11.58 -8.13 -3.15
C ALA A 101 -10.51 -7.32 -2.38
N LEU A 102 -9.80 -7.95 -1.45
CA LEU A 102 -8.85 -7.26 -0.57
C LEU A 102 -7.70 -6.54 -1.30
N PRO A 103 -7.07 -7.10 -2.36
CA PRO A 103 -6.02 -6.40 -3.10
C PRO A 103 -6.49 -5.07 -3.69
N GLY A 104 -7.67 -5.06 -4.32
CA GLY A 104 -8.25 -3.84 -4.88
C GLY A 104 -8.65 -2.83 -3.80
N ALA A 105 -9.18 -3.31 -2.67
CA ALA A 105 -9.50 -2.45 -1.52
C ALA A 105 -8.25 -1.77 -0.94
N ARG A 106 -7.11 -2.48 -0.87
CA ARG A 106 -5.82 -1.93 -0.43
C ARG A 106 -5.31 -0.85 -1.37
N GLU A 107 -5.33 -1.14 -2.67
CA GLU A 107 -4.90 -0.19 -3.70
C GLU A 107 -5.74 1.08 -3.65
N LEU A 108 -7.06 0.92 -3.55
CA LEU A 108 -7.99 2.04 -3.42
C LEU A 108 -7.72 2.88 -2.16
N VAL A 109 -7.57 2.28 -0.98
CA VAL A 109 -7.23 3.03 0.25
C VAL A 109 -5.90 3.78 0.12
N HIS A 110 -4.92 3.17 -0.53
CA HIS A 110 -3.64 3.81 -0.81
C HIS A 110 -3.80 5.02 -1.72
N SER A 111 -4.61 4.91 -2.79
CA SER A 111 -4.91 6.05 -3.66
C SER A 111 -5.72 7.15 -2.96
N LEU A 112 -6.57 6.79 -1.99
CA LEU A 112 -7.46 7.72 -1.29
C LEU A 112 -6.84 8.48 -0.12
N SER A 113 -5.69 8.04 0.41
CA SER A 113 -5.13 8.61 1.64
C SER A 113 -4.56 10.03 1.49
N GLY A 114 -4.82 10.72 0.38
CA GLY A 114 -4.28 12.04 0.04
C GLY A 114 -2.79 12.02 -0.34
N LEU A 115 -2.13 10.89 -0.10
CA LEU A 115 -0.74 10.64 -0.47
C LEU A 115 -0.57 10.66 -1.98
N ALA A 116 -1.53 10.13 -2.75
CA ALA A 116 -1.47 10.20 -4.21
C ALA A 116 -1.45 11.65 -4.75
N ALA A 117 -2.17 12.57 -4.12
CA ALA A 117 -2.14 13.98 -4.50
C ALA A 117 -0.79 14.64 -4.14
N LEU A 118 -0.24 14.28 -2.98
CA LEU A 118 1.10 14.72 -2.56
C LEU A 118 2.19 14.14 -3.47
N GLU A 119 2.14 12.85 -3.79
CA GLU A 119 3.01 12.16 -4.74
C GLU A 119 2.96 12.84 -6.10
N HIS A 120 1.77 13.14 -6.63
CA HIS A 120 1.62 13.82 -7.91
C HIS A 120 2.21 15.23 -7.88
N THR A 121 1.95 15.98 -6.80
CA THR A 121 2.50 17.33 -6.61
C THR A 121 4.02 17.30 -6.54
N LEU A 122 4.60 16.36 -5.77
CA LEU A 122 6.04 16.19 -5.64
C LEU A 122 6.67 15.70 -6.95
N THR A 123 6.03 14.78 -7.66
CA THR A 123 6.48 14.29 -8.97
C THR A 123 6.62 15.45 -9.96
N ARG A 124 5.62 16.33 -10.03
CA ARG A 124 5.64 17.53 -10.89
C ARG A 124 6.67 18.56 -10.42
N THR A 125 6.76 18.81 -9.13
CA THR A 125 7.65 19.82 -8.55
C THR A 125 9.12 19.43 -8.67
N LEU A 126 9.43 18.14 -8.46
CA LEU A 126 10.78 17.60 -8.50
C LEU A 126 11.19 17.11 -9.89
N ASN A 127 10.25 17.04 -10.83
CA ASN A 127 10.45 16.53 -12.18
C ASN A 127 11.09 15.13 -12.21
N VAL A 128 10.55 14.21 -11.40
CA VAL A 128 11.02 12.83 -11.28
C VAL A 128 9.99 11.85 -11.83
N GLY A 129 10.43 10.63 -12.16
CA GLY A 129 9.56 9.65 -12.80
C GLY A 129 8.43 9.11 -11.91
N ARG A 130 8.67 8.89 -10.62
CA ARG A 130 7.69 8.36 -9.65
C ARG A 130 8.07 8.83 -8.26
N VAL A 131 7.07 9.26 -7.49
CA VAL A 131 7.18 9.50 -6.05
C VAL A 131 6.22 8.57 -5.36
N CYS A 132 6.66 7.96 -4.26
CA CYS A 132 5.82 7.17 -3.38
C CYS A 132 5.94 7.74 -1.97
N VAL A 133 4.82 8.03 -1.32
CA VAL A 133 4.78 8.56 0.03
C VAL A 133 4.21 7.50 0.96
N VAL A 134 4.92 7.26 2.07
CA VAL A 134 4.46 6.37 3.13
C VAL A 134 3.94 7.22 4.29
N PRO A 135 2.76 6.93 4.83
CA PRO A 135 2.22 7.67 5.96
C PRO A 135 3.04 7.39 7.22
N GLY A 136 3.45 8.44 7.93
CA GLY A 136 4.14 8.34 9.21
C GLY A 136 5.32 9.31 9.34
N ASP A 137 6.02 9.19 10.47
CA ASP A 137 7.22 9.96 10.80
C ASP A 137 8.33 8.99 11.20
N ALA A 138 9.34 8.84 10.34
CA ALA A 138 10.43 7.89 10.55
C ALA A 138 11.38 8.26 11.69
N ASP A 139 11.41 9.54 12.11
CA ASP A 139 12.23 9.99 13.24
C ASP A 139 11.61 9.59 14.58
N LYS A 140 10.28 9.42 14.60
CA LYS A 140 9.52 9.02 15.80
C LYS A 140 9.15 7.55 15.84
N THR A 141 8.99 6.91 14.68
CA THR A 141 8.47 5.55 14.56
C THR A 141 9.32 4.76 13.57
N PRO A 142 10.28 3.93 14.05
CA PRO A 142 11.19 3.18 13.21
C PRO A 142 10.50 2.28 12.18
N GLU A 143 9.31 1.77 12.49
CA GLU A 143 8.49 0.91 11.61
C GLU A 143 8.11 1.62 10.31
N VAL A 144 8.03 2.96 10.30
CA VAL A 144 7.75 3.75 9.10
C VAL A 144 8.89 3.61 8.09
N LEU A 145 10.15 3.53 8.54
CA LEU A 145 11.30 3.32 7.66
C LEU A 145 11.27 1.92 7.01
N PHE A 146 10.84 0.90 7.76
CA PHE A 146 10.66 -0.45 7.22
C PHE A 146 9.54 -0.49 6.18
N GLU A 147 8.44 0.22 6.43
CA GLU A 147 7.33 0.33 5.48
C GLU A 147 7.77 1.04 4.19
N ALA A 148 8.51 2.15 4.30
CA ALA A 148 9.13 2.83 3.17
C ALA A 148 10.09 1.91 2.40
N GLY A 149 10.90 1.13 3.11
CA GLY A 149 11.75 0.10 2.54
C GLY A 149 10.96 -0.93 1.74
N ARG A 150 9.83 -1.40 2.25
CA ARG A 150 8.96 -2.39 1.59
C ARG A 150 8.31 -1.86 0.32
N VAL A 151 7.81 -0.63 0.34
CA VAL A 151 7.22 0.02 -0.85
C VAL A 151 8.29 0.22 -1.93
N ALA A 152 9.46 0.73 -1.54
CA ALA A 152 10.58 0.90 -2.45
C ALA A 152 11.08 -0.44 -3.02
N ALA A 153 11.15 -1.49 -2.20
CA ALA A 153 11.55 -2.83 -2.65
C ALA A 153 10.59 -3.42 -3.69
N ARG A 154 9.27 -3.28 -3.46
CA ARG A 154 8.25 -3.69 -4.43
C ARG A 154 8.41 -2.97 -5.77
N HIS A 155 8.56 -1.64 -5.74
CA HIS A 155 8.72 -0.86 -6.98
C HIS A 155 10.03 -1.18 -7.70
N LEU A 156 11.14 -1.28 -6.97
CA LEU A 156 12.42 -1.64 -7.55
C LEU A 156 12.37 -3.05 -8.16
N THR A 157 11.74 -4.02 -7.50
CA THR A 157 11.57 -5.39 -8.04
C THR A 157 10.79 -5.39 -9.36
N ALA A 158 9.75 -4.56 -9.49
CA ALA A 158 8.99 -4.43 -10.73
C ALA A 158 9.79 -3.79 -11.89
N LEU A 159 10.85 -3.05 -11.58
CA LEU A 159 11.70 -2.36 -12.56
C LEU A 159 12.92 -3.20 -12.98
N LEU A 160 13.40 -4.08 -12.09
CA LEU A 160 14.58 -4.92 -12.35
C LEU A 160 14.32 -5.94 -13.46
N ARG A 161 15.35 -6.17 -14.29
CA ARG A 161 15.37 -7.17 -15.35
C ARG A 161 16.72 -7.87 -15.38
N ASP A 162 16.76 -9.07 -15.95
CA ASP A 162 18.00 -9.82 -16.12
C ASP A 162 19.06 -9.01 -16.89
N GLY A 163 20.31 -9.10 -16.41
CA GLY A 163 21.45 -8.36 -16.98
C GLY A 163 21.55 -6.89 -16.56
N MET A 164 20.66 -6.37 -15.71
CA MET A 164 20.82 -5.03 -15.13
C MET A 164 21.89 -5.01 -14.05
N THR A 165 22.71 -3.96 -14.03
CA THR A 165 23.61 -3.65 -12.92
C THR A 165 22.97 -2.56 -12.06
N LEU A 166 22.73 -2.87 -10.78
CA LEU A 166 22.18 -1.92 -9.81
C LEU A 166 23.29 -1.39 -8.91
N THR A 167 23.48 -0.07 -8.92
CA THR A 167 24.36 0.61 -7.96
C THR A 167 23.60 0.90 -6.68
N VAL A 168 24.19 0.58 -5.53
CA VAL A 168 23.60 0.83 -4.21
C VAL A 168 24.45 1.82 -3.41
N SER A 169 23.81 2.74 -2.70
CA SER A 169 24.47 3.55 -1.68
C SER A 169 24.41 2.86 -0.31
N GLY A 170 25.14 3.39 0.66
CA GLY A 170 25.01 2.98 2.07
C GLY A 170 23.82 3.63 2.78
N GLY A 171 23.68 3.34 4.07
CA GLY A 171 22.71 3.99 4.97
C GLY A 171 21.53 3.09 5.38
N THR A 172 20.85 3.49 6.46
CA THR A 172 19.72 2.75 7.05
C THR A 172 18.52 2.67 6.11
N SER A 173 18.26 3.70 5.31
CA SER A 173 17.19 3.70 4.32
C SER A 173 17.38 2.63 3.25
N VAL A 174 18.58 2.52 2.68
CA VAL A 174 18.88 1.48 1.67
C VAL A 174 18.89 0.09 2.29
N ALA A 175 19.38 -0.04 3.53
CA ALA A 175 19.32 -1.30 4.27
C ALA A 175 17.88 -1.78 4.47
N ALA A 176 16.93 -0.88 4.77
CA ALA A 176 15.51 -1.23 4.89
C ALA A 176 14.92 -1.75 3.57
N VAL A 177 15.31 -1.17 2.44
CA VAL A 177 14.93 -1.68 1.10
C VAL A 177 15.49 -3.08 0.86
N ALA A 178 16.79 -3.28 1.10
CA ALA A 178 17.45 -4.56 0.88
C ALA A 178 16.86 -5.68 1.74
N GLN A 179 16.47 -5.39 2.98
CA GLN A 179 15.81 -6.36 3.88
C GLN A 179 14.40 -6.74 3.40
N ALA A 180 13.70 -5.83 2.73
CA ALA A 180 12.35 -6.07 2.21
C ALA A 180 12.34 -6.70 0.80
N MET A 181 13.50 -6.84 0.16
CA MET A 181 13.62 -7.49 -1.14
C MET A 181 13.37 -9.00 -1.03
N PRO A 182 12.67 -9.61 -2.01
CA PRO A 182 12.55 -11.05 -2.09
C PRO A 182 13.93 -11.68 -2.29
N ARG A 183 14.17 -12.83 -1.67
CA ARG A 183 15.41 -13.59 -1.88
C ARG A 183 15.49 -14.00 -3.34
N GLY A 184 16.57 -13.60 -4.02
CA GLY A 184 16.83 -14.02 -5.39
C GLY A 184 17.00 -15.53 -5.49
N VAL A 185 16.50 -16.11 -6.58
CA VAL A 185 16.57 -17.56 -6.87
C VAL A 185 17.91 -17.95 -7.51
N HIS A 186 18.77 -16.97 -7.84
CA HIS A 186 20.08 -17.24 -8.40
C HIS A 186 21.05 -17.75 -7.33
N LYS A 187 21.48 -19.01 -7.48
CA LYS A 187 22.66 -19.54 -6.79
C LYS A 187 23.85 -18.69 -7.22
N LEU A 188 24.52 -18.07 -6.25
CA LEU A 188 25.85 -17.52 -6.43
C LEU A 188 26.77 -18.71 -6.75
N ASN A 189 27.14 -18.84 -8.03
CA ASN A 189 28.20 -19.73 -8.49
C ASN A 189 29.55 -19.06 -8.26
#